data_AF-A0A4P6USK1-F1
#
_entry.id   AF-A0A4P6USK1-F1
#
_cell.length_a   1.000
_cell.length_b   1.000
_cell.length_c   1.000
_cell.angle_alpha   90.00
_cell.angle_beta   90.00
_cell.angle_gamma   90.00
#
_symmetry.space_group_name_H-M   'P 1'
#
loop_
_entity.id
_entity.type
_entity.pdbx_description
1 polymer ?
#
loop_
_entity_poly.entity_id
_entity_poly.type
_entity_poly.pdbx_seq_one_letter_code
_entity_poly.pdbx_strand_id
1 'polypeptide(L)'
;MWCGDVMLNNPIIRKIAEATQLEIHCVYRDEDTDLIDRYLTNGGRSIPMYLFLDQIGQVIGKWGPRASQRQQLVTEARAQLPEKDDPSFEEKQKEMYTTLQGKFVKDPQCAKWVYEDMKNVIIDMLS
;
A
#
# COMPACT_ATOMS: atom_id res chain seq x y z
N MET A 1 8.04 11.99 -2.56
CA MET A 1 7.34 10.69 -2.62
C MET A 1 6.02 10.90 -3.33
N TRP A 2 5.78 10.23 -4.47
CA TRP A 2 4.68 10.56 -5.39
C TRP A 2 3.45 9.64 -5.25
N CYS A 3 3.54 8.56 -4.47
CA CYS A 3 2.44 7.61 -4.29
C CYS A 3 1.67 7.88 -2.99
N GLY A 4 0.37 8.17 -3.10
CA GLY A 4 -0.49 8.48 -1.95
C GLY A 4 -0.64 7.32 -0.96
N ASP A 5 -0.51 6.08 -1.40
CA ASP A 5 -0.54 4.92 -0.49
C ASP A 5 0.70 4.86 0.39
N VAL A 6 1.87 5.22 -0.15
CA VAL A 6 3.11 5.29 0.64
C VAL A 6 3.02 6.40 1.69
N MET A 7 2.41 7.54 1.34
CA MET A 7 2.20 8.66 2.28
C MET A 7 1.33 8.28 3.48
N LEU A 8 0.34 7.39 3.29
CA LEU A 8 -0.49 6.91 4.39
C LEU A 8 0.19 5.80 5.19
N ASN A 9 0.80 4.82 4.50
CA ASN A 9 1.28 3.59 5.12
C ASN A 9 2.59 3.82 5.90
N ASN A 10 3.54 4.60 5.35
CA ASN A 10 4.87 4.76 5.97
C ASN A 10 4.86 5.32 7.40
N PRO A 11 4.08 6.37 7.73
CA PRO A 11 4.02 6.87 9.10
C PRO A 11 3.52 5.83 10.10
N ILE A 12 2.61 4.96 9.69
CA ILE A 12 2.04 3.91 10.55
C ILE A 12 3.08 2.83 10.82
N ILE A 13 3.77 2.39 9.76
CA ILE A 13 4.78 1.34 9.82
C ILE A 13 5.98 1.79 10.63
N ARG A 14 6.38 3.04 10.46
CA ARG A 14 7.45 3.63 11.23
C ARG A 14 7.13 3.64 12.72
N LYS A 15 5.89 3.98 13.11
CA LYS A 15 5.46 3.90 14.52
C LYS A 15 5.47 2.47 15.07
N ILE A 16 5.07 1.48 14.26
CA ILE A 16 5.13 0.06 14.65
C ILE A 16 6.59 -0.34 14.88
N ALA A 17 7.48 -0.03 13.94
CA ALA A 17 8.89 -0.38 14.04
C ALA A 17 9.59 0.33 15.21
N GLU A 18 9.31 1.62 15.43
CA GLU A 18 9.84 2.37 16.59
C GLU A 18 9.38 1.73 17.91
N ALA A 19 8.11 1.32 18.02
CA ALA A 19 7.57 0.68 19.22
C ALA A 19 8.10 -0.74 19.46
N THR A 20 8.54 -1.43 18.40
CA THR A 20 9.01 -2.82 18.44
C THR A 20 10.52 -2.95 18.29
N GLN A 21 11.23 -1.83 18.12
CA GLN A 21 12.66 -1.76 17.83
C GLN A 21 13.06 -2.55 16.57
N LEU A 22 12.15 -2.66 15.60
CA LEU A 22 12.45 -3.28 14.31
C LEU A 22 13.26 -2.33 13.44
N GLU A 23 14.25 -2.89 12.74
CA GLU A 23 14.99 -2.18 11.71
C GLU A 23 14.14 -2.06 10.44
N ILE A 24 14.16 -0.88 9.80
CA ILE A 24 13.51 -0.63 8.52
C ILE A 24 14.57 -0.23 7.50
N HIS A 25 14.61 -0.96 6.39
CA HIS A 25 15.32 -0.55 5.18
C HIS A 25 14.32 -0.14 4.10
N CYS A 26 14.67 0.88 3.32
CA CYS A 26 13.86 1.36 2.21
C CYS A 26 14.67 1.26 0.92
N VAL A 27 14.06 0.67 -0.11
CA VAL A 27 14.62 0.57 -1.46
C VAL A 27 13.65 1.26 -2.41
N TYR A 28 14.16 2.09 -3.31
CA TYR A 28 13.33 2.75 -4.31
C TYR A 28 12.99 1.78 -5.44
N ARG A 29 11.70 1.68 -5.78
CA ARG A 29 11.17 0.80 -6.83
C ARG A 29 11.90 0.91 -8.17
N ASP A 30 12.31 2.13 -8.50
CA ASP A 30 12.81 2.49 -9.83
C ASP A 30 14.35 2.55 -9.89
N GLU A 31 15.06 2.34 -8.77
CA GLU A 31 16.53 2.37 -8.72
C GLU A 31 17.14 1.02 -9.13
N ASP A 32 16.62 -0.08 -8.56
CA ASP A 32 16.93 -1.46 -8.95
C ASP A 32 15.63 -2.28 -8.94
N THR A 33 15.27 -2.83 -10.10
CA THR A 33 13.99 -3.52 -10.27
C THR A 33 14.04 -5.00 -9.91
N ASP A 34 15.22 -5.58 -9.73
CA ASP A 34 15.39 -7.02 -9.48
C ASP A 34 14.66 -7.48 -8.20
N LEU A 35 14.56 -6.59 -7.21
CA LEU A 35 13.84 -6.88 -5.97
C LEU A 35 12.32 -6.85 -6.17
N ILE A 36 11.77 -5.78 -6.75
CA ILE A 36 10.31 -5.62 -6.89
C ILE A 36 9.74 -6.65 -7.89
N ASP A 37 10.53 -7.07 -8.87
CA ASP A 37 10.12 -8.08 -9.86
C ASP A 37 9.89 -9.47 -9.26
N ARG A 38 10.48 -9.77 -8.10
CA ARG A 38 10.21 -11.01 -7.35
C ARG A 38 8.89 -10.96 -6.59
N TYR A 39 8.31 -9.77 -6.40
CA TYR A 39 7.15 -9.54 -5.53
C TYR A 39 6.04 -8.74 -6.25
N LEU A 40 5.81 -9.02 -7.53
CA LEU A 40 4.75 -8.37 -8.31
C LEU A 40 3.37 -8.53 -7.65
N THR A 41 2.56 -7.48 -7.69
CA THR A 41 1.15 -7.50 -7.31
C THR A 41 0.31 -7.48 -8.58
N ASN A 42 -0.44 -8.55 -8.84
CA ASN A 42 -1.24 -8.71 -10.06
C ASN A 42 -0.43 -8.46 -11.35
N GLY A 43 0.81 -8.95 -11.39
CA GLY A 43 1.75 -8.76 -12.52
C GLY A 43 2.37 -7.36 -12.62
N GLY A 44 2.00 -6.42 -11.74
CA GLY A 44 2.53 -5.05 -11.73
C GLY A 44 3.49 -4.77 -10.59
N ARG A 45 4.44 -3.85 -10.83
CA ARG A 45 5.36 -3.27 -9.83
C ARG A 45 4.62 -2.26 -8.94
N SER A 46 3.74 -2.79 -8.08
CA SER A 46 2.93 -1.99 -7.17
C SER A 46 3.73 -1.54 -5.95
N ILE A 47 3.56 -0.29 -5.54
CA ILE A 47 4.14 0.25 -4.31
C ILE A 47 3.05 0.82 -3.39
N PRO A 48 3.30 0.83 -2.07
CA PRO A 48 4.45 0.21 -1.39
C PRO A 48 4.38 -1.33 -1.36
N MET A 49 5.53 -1.98 -1.20
CA MET A 49 5.63 -3.41 -0.86
C MET A 49 6.49 -3.52 0.38
N TYR A 50 5.96 -4.13 1.43
CA TYR A 50 6.67 -4.35 2.68
C TYR A 50 7.03 -5.81 2.79
N LEU A 51 8.31 -6.09 2.93
CA LEU A 51 8.84 -7.44 3.10
C LEU A 51 9.28 -7.59 4.55
N PHE A 52 8.84 -8.67 5.19
CA PHE A 52 9.24 -9.02 6.54
C PHE A 52 10.35 -10.06 6.44
N LEU A 53 11.47 -9.79 7.10
CA LEU A 53 12.68 -10.58 7.02
C LEU A 53 12.95 -11.26 8.38
N ASP A 54 13.45 -12.49 8.36
CA ASP A 54 14.04 -13.12 9.54
C ASP A 54 15.47 -12.59 9.81
N GLN A 55 16.10 -13.10 10.87
CA GLN A 55 17.44 -12.68 11.28
C GLN A 55 18.56 -13.02 10.28
N ILE A 56 18.30 -13.92 9.33
CA ILE A 56 19.26 -14.32 8.29
C ILE A 56 18.89 -13.72 6.92
N GLY A 57 17.91 -12.81 6.88
CA GLY A 57 17.54 -12.06 5.68
C GLY A 57 16.59 -12.81 4.75
N GLN A 58 15.95 -13.89 5.19
CA GLN A 58 14.91 -14.55 4.39
C GLN A 58 13.57 -13.85 4.54
N VAL A 59 12.83 -13.73 3.44
CA VAL A 59 11.48 -13.17 3.46
C VAL A 59 10.51 -14.18 4.05
N ILE A 60 10.00 -13.88 5.24
CA ILE A 60 9.01 -14.69 5.97
C ILE A 60 7.57 -14.22 5.69
N GLY A 61 7.40 -13.05 5.09
CA GLY A 61 6.14 -12.65 4.51
C GLY A 61 6.16 -11.26 3.91
N LYS A 62 4.99 -10.82 3.44
CA LYS A 62 4.83 -9.57 2.72
C LYS A 62 3.48 -8.92 2.97
N TRP A 63 3.44 -7.60 2.86
CA TRP A 63 2.21 -6.81 2.93
C TRP A 63 2.23 -5.65 1.93
N GLY A 64 1.06 -5.30 1.42
CA GLY A 64 0.88 -4.17 0.51
C GLY A 64 0.23 -4.54 -0.82
N PRO A 65 -0.10 -3.53 -1.66
CA PRO A 65 0.16 -2.10 -1.44
C PRO A 65 -0.87 -1.38 -0.54
N ARG A 66 -2.01 -2.02 -0.26
CA ARG A 66 -3.10 -1.44 0.52
C ARG A 66 -3.70 -2.49 1.45
N ALA A 67 -4.22 -2.04 2.59
CA ALA A 67 -5.11 -2.84 3.40
C ALA A 67 -6.34 -3.27 2.58
N SER A 68 -6.88 -4.44 2.90
CA SER A 68 -8.02 -5.06 2.20
C SER A 68 -9.20 -4.10 2.01
N GLN A 69 -9.64 -3.42 3.09
CA GLN A 69 -10.74 -2.46 3.04
C GLN A 69 -10.44 -1.25 2.14
N ARG A 70 -9.18 -0.78 2.11
CA ARG A 70 -8.78 0.32 1.23
C ARG A 70 -8.72 -0.13 -0.23
N GLN A 71 -8.27 -1.35 -0.49
CA GLN A 71 -8.27 -1.91 -1.85
C GLN A 71 -9.69 -2.05 -2.38
N GLN A 72 -10.65 -2.43 -1.54
CA GLN A 72 -12.07 -2.48 -1.90
C GLN A 72 -12.59 -1.09 -2.31
N LEU A 73 -12.36 -0.04 -1.51
CA LEU A 73 -12.79 1.33 -1.85
C LEU A 73 -12.24 1.81 -3.20
N VAL A 74 -10.96 1.54 -3.49
CA VAL A 74 -10.34 1.90 -4.77
C VAL A 74 -10.96 1.10 -5.92
N THR A 75 -11.27 -0.17 -5.70
CA THR A 75 -11.86 -1.06 -6.71
C THR A 75 -13.29 -0.63 -7.03
N GLU A 76 -14.10 -0.35 -6.02
CA GLU A 76 -15.48 0.14 -6.17
C GLU A 76 -15.52 1.50 -6.87
N ALA A 77 -14.61 2.42 -6.53
CA ALA A 77 -14.52 3.71 -7.19
C ALA A 77 -14.12 3.58 -8.67
N ARG A 78 -13.18 2.68 -8.99
CA ARG A 78 -12.76 2.42 -10.37
C ARG A 78 -13.85 1.77 -11.21
N ALA A 79 -14.70 0.94 -10.61
CA ALA A 79 -15.81 0.29 -11.30
C ALA A 79 -16.90 1.29 -11.75
N GLN A 80 -16.89 2.52 -11.23
CA GLN A 80 -17.80 3.60 -11.62
C GLN A 80 -17.23 4.50 -12.72
N LEU A 81 -15.97 4.30 -13.13
CA LEU A 81 -15.38 5.05 -14.23
C LEU A 81 -16.03 4.62 -15.55
N PRO A 82 -16.13 5.55 -16.53
CA PRO A 82 -16.52 5.18 -17.88
C PRO A 82 -15.45 4.27 -18.51
N GLU A 83 -15.74 3.75 -19.71
CA GLU A 83 -14.75 3.03 -20.49
C GLU A 83 -13.53 3.91 -20.80
N LYS A 84 -12.38 3.28 -21.02
CA LYS A 84 -11.09 4.00 -21.17
C LYS A 84 -11.01 4.88 -22.41
N ASP A 85 -11.83 4.60 -23.42
CA ASP A 85 -11.93 5.35 -24.67
C ASP A 85 -12.96 6.51 -24.60
N ASP A 86 -13.69 6.64 -23.49
CA ASP A 86 -14.61 7.75 -23.25
C ASP A 86 -13.82 9.07 -23.07
N PRO A 87 -14.17 10.16 -23.77
CA PRO A 87 -13.50 11.46 -23.62
C PRO A 87 -13.51 12.02 -22.19
N SER A 88 -14.48 11.63 -21.35
CA SER A 88 -14.59 12.05 -19.94
C SER A 88 -13.78 11.18 -18.98
N PHE A 89 -13.15 10.10 -19.46
CA PHE A 89 -12.44 9.15 -18.61
C PHE A 89 -11.33 9.80 -17.79
N GLU A 90 -10.46 10.61 -18.43
CA GLU A 90 -9.34 11.25 -17.75
C GLU A 90 -9.80 12.21 -16.65
N GLU A 91 -10.84 13.00 -16.93
CA GLU A 91 -11.43 13.95 -15.97
C GLU A 91 -12.04 13.20 -14.78
N LYS A 92 -12.92 12.24 -15.02
CA LYS A 92 -13.56 11.44 -13.96
C LYS A 92 -12.56 10.63 -13.16
N GLN A 93 -11.52 10.11 -13.80
CA GLN A 93 -10.45 9.40 -13.12
C GLN A 93 -9.69 10.33 -12.17
N LYS A 94 -9.39 11.56 -12.61
CA LYS A 94 -8.75 12.56 -11.78
C LYS A 94 -9.62 12.95 -10.58
N GLU A 95 -10.90 13.22 -10.79
CA GLU A 95 -11.86 13.52 -9.73
C GLU A 95 -11.98 12.38 -8.71
N MET A 96 -12.05 11.14 -9.20
CA MET A 96 -12.07 9.94 -8.37
C MET A 96 -10.82 9.88 -7.47
N TYR A 97 -9.62 10.06 -8.04
CA TYR A 97 -8.38 10.05 -7.25
C TYR A 97 -8.30 11.21 -6.26
N THR A 98 -8.72 12.43 -6.63
CA THR A 98 -8.77 13.57 -5.70
C THR A 98 -9.72 13.30 -4.54
N THR A 99 -10.90 12.72 -4.81
CA THR A 99 -11.88 12.36 -3.78
C THR A 99 -11.33 11.31 -2.82
N LEU A 100 -10.73 10.25 -3.37
CA LEU A 100 -10.11 9.18 -2.58
C LEU A 100 -8.96 9.70 -1.72
N GLN A 101 -8.07 10.51 -2.29
CA GLN A 101 -6.99 11.16 -1.55
C GLN A 101 -7.53 12.02 -0.40
N GLY A 102 -8.56 12.82 -0.66
CA GLY A 102 -9.23 13.63 0.35
C GLY A 102 -9.77 12.78 1.50
N LYS A 103 -10.38 11.63 1.19
CA LYS A 103 -10.84 10.67 2.21
C LYS A 103 -9.66 10.08 2.99
N PHE A 104 -8.61 9.61 2.32
CA PHE A 104 -7.47 8.98 2.98
C PHE A 104 -6.72 9.91 3.94
N VAL A 105 -6.70 11.22 3.67
CA VAL A 105 -6.08 12.22 4.55
C VAL A 105 -6.99 12.59 5.73
N LYS A 106 -8.29 12.74 5.48
CA LYS A 106 -9.23 13.30 6.48
C LYS A 106 -9.87 12.26 7.39
N ASP A 107 -9.92 11.01 6.97
CA ASP A 107 -10.61 9.93 7.66
C ASP A 107 -9.62 9.06 8.45
N PRO A 108 -9.55 9.19 9.79
CA PRO A 108 -8.65 8.39 10.62
C PRO A 108 -8.90 6.88 10.49
N GLN A 109 -10.10 6.48 10.06
CA GLN A 109 -10.43 5.08 9.83
C GLN A 109 -9.52 4.46 8.75
N CYS A 110 -9.07 5.25 7.77
CA CYS A 110 -8.15 4.78 6.74
C CYS A 110 -6.79 4.38 7.33
N ALA A 111 -6.26 5.16 8.26
CA ALA A 111 -5.05 4.83 8.98
C ALA A 111 -5.26 3.62 9.92
N LYS A 112 -6.42 3.55 10.58
CA LYS A 112 -6.78 2.42 11.44
C LYS A 112 -6.83 1.10 10.66
N TRP A 113 -7.44 1.07 9.47
CA TRP A 113 -7.45 -0.13 8.63
C TRP A 113 -6.05 -0.58 8.26
N VAL A 114 -5.15 0.34 7.90
CA VAL A 114 -3.75 -0.01 7.62
C VAL A 114 -3.09 -0.64 8.84
N TYR A 115 -3.25 -0.04 10.02
CA TYR A 115 -2.68 -0.59 11.26
C TYR A 115 -3.22 -1.99 11.57
N GLU A 116 -4.54 -2.18 11.54
CA GLU A 116 -5.16 -3.47 11.90
C GLU A 116 -4.80 -4.57 10.91
N ASP A 117 -4.87 -4.30 9.60
CA ASP A 117 -4.57 -5.27 8.54
C ASP A 117 -3.10 -5.70 8.62
N MET A 118 -2.18 -4.74 8.81
CA MET A 118 -0.76 -5.05 9.03
C MET A 118 -0.50 -5.84 10.30
N LYS A 119 -1.10 -5.43 11.43
CA LYS A 119 -0.94 -6.11 12.71
C LYS A 119 -1.37 -7.58 12.59
N ASN A 120 -2.49 -7.84 11.93
CA ASN A 120 -2.98 -9.20 11.71
C ASN A 120 -1.99 -10.01 10.88
N VAL A 121 -1.49 -9.46 9.76
CA VAL A 121 -0.46 -10.13 8.95
C VAL A 121 0.79 -10.45 9.77
N ILE A 122 1.25 -9.51 10.62
CA ILE A 122 2.40 -9.73 11.50
C ILE A 122 2.13 -10.84 12.51
N ILE A 123 0.96 -10.84 13.16
CA ILE A 123 0.59 -11.88 14.14
C ILE A 123 0.50 -13.25 13.46
N ASP A 124 -0.14 -13.33 12.29
CA ASP A 124 -0.31 -14.59 11.55
C ASP A 124 1.04 -15.17 11.10
N MET A 125 2.02 -14.33 10.77
CA MET A 125 3.39 -14.77 10.43
C MET A 125 4.19 -15.28 11.63
N LEU A 126 3.85 -14.85 12.84
CA LEU A 126 4.56 -15.19 14.08
C LEU A 126 3.90 -16.32 14.88
N SER A 127 2.73 -16.78 14.42
CA SER A 127 1.94 -17.87 15.04
C SER A 127 2.38 -19.24 14.54
#